data_AF-A0A3E2W2Y2-F1
#
_entry.id   AF-A0A3E2W2Y2-F1
#
_cell.length_a   1.000
_cell.length_b   1.000
_cell.length_c   1.000
_cell.angle_alpha   90.00
_cell.angle_beta   90.00
_cell.angle_gamma   90.00
#
_symmetry.space_group_name_H-M   'P 1'
#
loop_
_entity.id
_entity.type
_entity.pdbx_description
1 polymer ?
#
loop_
_entity_poly.entity_id
_entity_poly.type
_entity_poly.pdbx_seq_one_letter_code
_entity_poly.pdbx_strand_id
1 'polypeptide(L)'
;MNKIMLLVLLTIIMIAVAVPFIIRSLLWNRVLKQLHNGHYDKVLTMLNSKAFTLFFKEYDRNWNTLRVYLAQGNNRKIEEQTRKLLDSRLTNAQAYQIASQTFFYFLDRENRDVCERLLAHIEKSAGEEELLYDQMLFRIMIEKKSEDIAGMEALLEKKEAEKIKKDQKQDQQVQIGILQYLLGLQYSYQKNRRQMELYLNKARVNLKGTPYHKKVKQLLNKA
;
A
#
# COMPACT_ATOMS: atom_id res chain seq x y z
N MET A 1 -10.28 -7.59 -54.15
CA MET A 1 -11.04 -7.93 -52.91
C MET A 1 -12.40 -7.24 -52.99
N ASN A 2 -13.51 -7.98 -53.04
CA ASN A 2 -14.86 -7.39 -53.13
C ASN A 2 -15.18 -6.60 -51.85
N LYS A 3 -15.88 -5.46 -51.96
CA LYS A 3 -16.22 -4.58 -50.82
C LYS A 3 -16.96 -5.33 -49.70
N ILE A 4 -17.78 -6.32 -50.07
CA ILE A 4 -18.48 -7.19 -49.12
C ILE A 4 -17.49 -8.06 -48.33
N MET A 5 -16.47 -8.63 -49.00
CA MET A 5 -15.44 -9.44 -48.34
C MET A 5 -14.59 -8.60 -47.37
N LEU A 6 -14.30 -7.34 -47.73
CA LEU A 6 -13.62 -6.39 -46.83
C LEU A 6 -14.47 -6.09 -45.58
N LEU A 7 -15.78 -5.86 -45.74
CA LEU A 7 -16.69 -5.60 -44.61
C LEU A 7 -16.81 -6.81 -43.67
N VAL A 8 -16.90 -8.03 -44.22
CA VAL A 8 -16.94 -9.26 -43.42
C VAL A 8 -15.64 -9.44 -42.65
N LEU A 9 -14.47 -9.25 -43.29
CA LEU A 9 -13.17 -9.29 -42.63
C LEU A 9 -13.05 -8.27 -41.49
N LEU A 10 -13.44 -7.02 -41.73
CA LEU A 10 -13.43 -5.96 -40.71
C LEU A 10 -14.34 -6.31 -39.52
N THR A 11 -15.52 -6.88 -39.79
CA THR A 11 -16.46 -7.28 -38.74
C THR A 11 -15.89 -8.41 -37.89
N ILE A 12 -15.27 -9.43 -38.51
CA ILE A 12 -14.62 -10.54 -37.80
C ILE A 12 -13.49 -10.02 -36.91
N ILE A 13 -12.67 -9.09 -37.40
CA ILE A 13 -11.58 -8.47 -36.63
C ILE A 13 -12.14 -7.72 -35.43
N MET A 14 -13.20 -6.93 -35.61
CA MET A 14 -13.85 -6.20 -34.52
C MET A 14 -14.38 -7.14 -33.43
N ILE A 15 -15.02 -8.25 -33.82
CA ILE A 15 -15.50 -9.28 -32.89
C ILE A 15 -14.34 -9.94 -32.16
N ALA A 16 -13.28 -10.31 -32.89
CA ALA A 16 -12.09 -10.94 -32.32
C ALA A 16 -11.38 -10.05 -31.28
N VAL A 17 -11.47 -8.72 -31.41
CA VAL A 17 -10.94 -7.76 -30.43
C VAL A 17 -11.93 -7.54 -29.27
N ALA A 18 -13.23 -7.41 -29.56
CA ALA A 18 -14.23 -7.08 -28.55
C ALA A 18 -14.54 -8.24 -27.59
N VAL A 19 -14.62 -9.47 -28.11
CA VAL A 19 -15.01 -10.64 -27.31
C VAL A 19 -14.05 -10.90 -26.14
N PRO A 20 -12.71 -10.89 -26.31
CA PRO A 20 -11.78 -11.02 -25.18
C PRO A 20 -11.94 -9.95 -24.11
N PHE A 21 -12.22 -8.70 -24.51
CA PHE A 21 -12.44 -7.60 -23.58
C PHE A 21 -13.72 -7.81 -22.74
N ILE A 22 -14.82 -8.23 -23.38
CA ILE A 22 -16.08 -8.53 -22.69
C ILE A 22 -15.89 -9.70 -21.72
N ILE A 23 -15.23 -10.78 -22.15
CA ILE A 23 -14.97 -11.95 -21.27
C ILE A 23 -14.13 -11.53 -20.06
N ARG A 24 -13.06 -10.76 -20.27
CA ARG A 24 -12.24 -10.20 -19.17
C ARG A 24 -13.09 -9.40 -18.18
N SER A 25 -13.96 -8.52 -18.68
CA SER A 25 -14.85 -7.71 -17.84
C SER A 25 -15.79 -8.59 -17.02
N LEU A 26 -16.44 -9.59 -17.63
CA LEU A 26 -17.33 -10.50 -16.93
C LEU A 26 -16.61 -11.33 -15.84
N LEU A 27 -15.43 -11.86 -16.16
CA LEU A 27 -14.61 -12.60 -15.18
C LEU A 27 -14.22 -11.72 -14.00
N TRP A 28 -13.78 -10.48 -14.28
CA TRP A 28 -13.36 -9.54 -13.24
C TRP A 28 -14.52 -9.08 -12.36
N ASN A 29 -15.68 -8.78 -12.94
CA ASN A 29 -16.87 -8.39 -12.18
C ASN A 29 -17.32 -9.49 -11.21
N ARG A 30 -17.19 -10.76 -11.59
CA ARG A 30 -17.47 -11.88 -10.68
C ARG A 30 -16.46 -11.92 -9.53
N VAL A 31 -15.16 -11.71 -9.81
CA VAL A 31 -14.11 -11.65 -8.77
C VAL A 31 -14.43 -10.52 -7.78
N LEU A 32 -14.71 -9.32 -8.26
CA LEU A 32 -15.06 -8.17 -7.43
C LEU A 32 -16.29 -8.45 -6.56
N LYS A 33 -17.36 -9.02 -7.14
CA LYS A 33 -18.57 -9.39 -6.38
C LYS A 33 -18.25 -10.35 -5.22
N GLN A 34 -17.42 -11.36 -5.46
CA GLN A 34 -17.04 -12.31 -4.39
C GLN A 34 -16.12 -11.65 -3.35
N LEU A 35 -15.22 -10.76 -3.77
CA LEU A 35 -14.33 -10.02 -2.89
C LEU A 35 -15.11 -9.07 -1.96
N HIS A 36 -16.08 -8.33 -2.48
CA HIS A 36 -16.96 -7.46 -1.68
C HIS A 36 -17.78 -8.24 -0.64
N ASN A 37 -18.16 -9.47 -0.97
CA ASN A 37 -18.88 -10.35 -0.05
C ASN A 37 -17.94 -11.07 0.95
N GLY A 38 -16.64 -10.78 0.95
CA GLY A 38 -15.67 -11.43 1.85
C GLY A 38 -15.39 -12.90 1.51
N HIS A 39 -15.82 -13.40 0.35
CA HIS A 39 -15.59 -14.79 -0.07
C HIS A 39 -14.19 -14.99 -0.65
N TYR A 40 -13.17 -14.70 0.16
CA TYR A 40 -11.77 -14.66 -0.28
C TYR A 40 -11.28 -15.98 -0.89
N ASP A 41 -11.62 -17.12 -0.32
CA ASP A 41 -11.19 -18.42 -0.86
C ASP A 41 -11.77 -18.67 -2.26
N LYS A 42 -13.03 -18.29 -2.50
CA LYS A 42 -13.64 -18.36 -3.84
C LYS A 42 -12.91 -17.45 -4.82
N VAL A 43 -12.54 -16.25 -4.39
CA VAL A 43 -11.74 -15.33 -5.22
C VAL A 43 -10.39 -15.97 -5.59
N LEU A 44 -9.68 -16.56 -4.63
CA LEU A 44 -8.39 -17.22 -4.87
C LEU A 44 -8.54 -18.39 -5.87
N THR A 45 -9.59 -19.19 -5.73
CA THR A 45 -9.90 -20.25 -6.71
C THR A 45 -10.17 -19.68 -8.10
N MET A 46 -10.93 -18.57 -8.19
CA MET A 46 -11.24 -17.92 -9.46
C MET A 46 -9.99 -17.37 -10.16
N LEU A 47 -9.09 -16.71 -9.42
CA LEU A 47 -7.85 -16.14 -9.95
C LEU A 47 -6.93 -17.22 -10.54
N ASN A 48 -7.05 -18.47 -10.09
CA ASN A 48 -6.27 -19.61 -10.58
C ASN A 48 -7.04 -20.54 -11.53
N SER A 49 -8.28 -20.19 -11.89
CA SER A 49 -9.10 -20.99 -12.81
C SER A 49 -8.59 -20.93 -14.24
N LYS A 50 -8.79 -22.00 -15.03
CA LYS A 50 -8.34 -22.09 -16.43
C LYS A 50 -8.80 -20.91 -17.29
N ALA A 51 -10.04 -20.46 -17.10
CA ALA A 51 -10.58 -19.30 -17.81
C ALA A 51 -9.82 -18.03 -17.43
N PHE A 52 -9.58 -17.79 -16.14
CA PHE A 52 -8.84 -16.61 -15.69
C PHE A 52 -7.37 -16.66 -16.13
N THR A 53 -6.74 -17.84 -16.10
CA THR A 53 -5.35 -18.00 -16.57
C THR A 53 -5.20 -17.77 -18.07
N LEU A 54 -6.23 -18.06 -18.86
CA LEU A 54 -6.25 -17.82 -20.31
C LEU A 54 -6.32 -16.32 -20.64
N PHE A 55 -7.13 -15.58 -19.89
CA PHE A 55 -7.39 -14.17 -20.18
C PHE A 55 -6.50 -13.20 -19.39
N PHE A 56 -5.83 -13.59 -18.30
CA PHE A 56 -5.03 -12.68 -17.47
C PHE A 56 -3.58 -13.14 -17.34
N LYS A 57 -2.65 -12.18 -17.41
CA LYS A 57 -1.22 -12.48 -17.28
C LYS A 57 -0.92 -12.98 -15.88
N GLU A 58 0.16 -13.74 -15.74
CA GLU A 58 0.58 -14.27 -14.46
C GLU A 58 0.80 -13.19 -13.39
N TYR A 59 1.45 -12.08 -13.77
CA TYR A 59 1.62 -10.94 -12.88
C TYR A 59 0.28 -10.44 -12.33
N ASP A 60 -0.72 -10.21 -13.20
CA ASP A 60 -2.03 -9.69 -12.78
C ASP A 60 -2.70 -10.63 -11.78
N ARG A 61 -2.57 -11.94 -11.97
CA ARG A 61 -3.14 -12.95 -11.07
C ARG A 61 -2.42 -12.96 -9.72
N ASN A 62 -1.08 -12.97 -9.73
CA ASN A 62 -0.27 -12.99 -8.51
C ASN A 62 -0.41 -11.68 -7.71
N TRP A 63 -0.49 -10.55 -8.40
CA TRP A 63 -0.75 -9.25 -7.80
C TRP A 63 -2.13 -9.19 -7.14
N ASN A 64 -3.19 -9.63 -7.83
CA ASN A 64 -4.52 -9.65 -7.22
C ASN A 64 -4.63 -10.68 -6.09
N THR A 65 -3.87 -11.77 -6.14
CA THR A 65 -3.74 -12.71 -5.01
C THR A 65 -3.16 -12.01 -3.78
N LEU A 66 -2.11 -11.20 -3.93
CA LEU A 66 -1.55 -10.39 -2.85
C LEU A 66 -2.59 -9.40 -2.28
N ARG A 67 -3.35 -8.73 -3.14
CA ARG A 67 -4.43 -7.81 -2.71
C ARG A 67 -5.53 -8.51 -1.91
N VAL A 68 -5.87 -9.76 -2.28
CA VAL A 68 -6.81 -10.58 -1.50
C VAL A 68 -6.23 -10.89 -0.12
N TYR A 69 -4.95 -11.28 -0.04
CA TYR A 69 -4.31 -11.54 1.25
C TYR A 69 -4.21 -10.29 2.12
N LEU A 70 -3.94 -9.12 1.54
CA LEU A 70 -3.99 -7.82 2.23
C LEU A 70 -5.38 -7.56 2.80
N ALA A 71 -6.44 -7.77 2.01
CA ALA A 71 -7.82 -7.61 2.46
C ALA A 71 -8.22 -8.59 3.58
N GLN A 72 -7.64 -9.80 3.59
CA GLN A 72 -7.83 -10.79 4.65
C GLN A 72 -7.06 -10.46 5.94
N GLY A 73 -6.03 -9.61 5.87
CA GLY A 73 -5.10 -9.40 6.99
C GLY A 73 -4.26 -10.64 7.34
N ASN A 74 -4.11 -11.59 6.41
CA ASN A 74 -3.35 -12.82 6.66
C ASN A 74 -1.83 -12.56 6.53
N ASN A 75 -1.19 -12.23 7.65
CA ASN A 75 0.18 -11.74 7.65
C ASN A 75 1.18 -12.66 6.94
N ARG A 76 1.09 -13.97 7.21
CA ARG A 76 2.00 -14.97 6.62
C ARG A 76 1.86 -15.01 5.11
N LYS A 77 0.63 -15.09 4.61
CA LYS A 77 0.36 -15.16 3.16
C LYS A 77 0.74 -13.87 2.43
N ILE A 78 0.58 -12.71 3.09
CA ILE A 78 1.02 -11.42 2.54
C ILE A 78 2.53 -11.42 2.35
N GLU A 79 3.30 -11.82 3.37
CA GLU A 79 4.76 -11.87 3.28
C GLU A 79 5.24 -12.86 2.21
N GLU A 80 4.74 -14.10 2.24
CA GLU A 80 5.09 -15.14 1.28
C GLU A 80 4.82 -14.69 -0.16
N GLN A 81 3.63 -14.11 -0.42
CA GLN A 81 3.25 -13.69 -1.76
C GLN A 81 4.00 -12.43 -2.22
N THR A 82 4.31 -11.49 -1.32
CA THR A 82 5.16 -10.34 -1.65
C THR A 82 6.55 -10.81 -2.04
N ARG A 83 7.19 -11.67 -1.24
CA ARG A 83 8.52 -12.23 -1.56
C ARG A 83 8.52 -12.93 -2.92
N LYS A 84 7.54 -13.82 -3.15
CA LYS A 84 7.34 -14.50 -4.44
C LYS A 84 7.24 -13.53 -5.62
N LEU A 85 6.49 -12.45 -5.48
CA LEU A 85 6.35 -11.43 -6.52
C LEU A 85 7.67 -10.70 -6.77
N LEU A 86 8.39 -10.29 -5.72
CA LEU A 86 9.67 -9.60 -5.84
C LEU A 86 10.79 -10.48 -6.40
N ASP A 87 10.71 -11.81 -6.21
CA ASP A 87 11.65 -12.78 -6.79
C ASP A 87 11.35 -13.11 -8.26
N SER A 88 10.21 -12.63 -8.79
CA SER A 88 9.82 -12.83 -10.19
C SER A 88 10.44 -11.78 -11.12
N ARG A 89 10.44 -12.04 -12.43
CA ARG A 89 10.89 -11.07 -13.42
C ARG A 89 9.84 -9.96 -13.58
N LEU A 90 10.08 -8.83 -12.93
CA LEU A 90 9.22 -7.65 -12.96
C LEU A 90 9.78 -6.55 -13.85
N THR A 91 8.89 -5.75 -14.46
CA THR A 91 9.26 -4.42 -14.96
C THR A 91 9.42 -3.44 -13.79
N ASN A 92 10.11 -2.32 -14.00
CA ASN A 92 10.24 -1.27 -12.97
C ASN A 92 8.87 -0.79 -12.47
N ALA A 93 7.90 -0.59 -13.37
CA ALA A 93 6.54 -0.18 -13.01
C ALA A 93 5.84 -1.23 -12.13
N GLN A 94 5.98 -2.52 -12.44
CA GLN A 94 5.38 -3.60 -11.67
C GLN A 94 6.01 -3.73 -10.27
N ALA A 95 7.33 -3.61 -10.19
CA ALA A 95 8.08 -3.66 -8.94
C ALA A 95 7.75 -2.47 -8.04
N TYR A 96 7.73 -1.26 -8.60
CA TYR A 96 7.29 -0.07 -7.90
C TYR A 96 5.85 -0.20 -7.39
N GLN A 97 4.93 -0.69 -8.21
CA GLN A 97 3.54 -0.91 -7.79
C GLN A 97 3.41 -1.84 -6.58
N ILE A 98 4.16 -2.95 -6.56
CA ILE A 98 4.17 -3.86 -5.40
C ILE A 98 4.77 -3.16 -4.19
N ALA A 99 5.89 -2.47 -4.39
CA ALA A 99 6.62 -1.82 -3.32
C ALA A 99 5.84 -0.69 -2.66
N SER A 100 5.39 0.31 -3.41
CA SER A 100 4.65 1.45 -2.86
C SER A 100 3.36 1.03 -2.14
N GLN A 101 2.66 0.00 -2.63
CA GLN A 101 1.42 -0.46 -2.00
C GLN A 101 1.62 -1.36 -0.78
N THR A 102 2.80 -1.93 -0.58
CA THR A 102 3.07 -2.83 0.57
C THR A 102 4.09 -2.30 1.56
N PHE A 103 4.82 -1.25 1.22
CA PHE A 103 5.91 -0.72 2.05
C PHE A 103 5.44 -0.38 3.46
N PHE A 104 4.40 0.44 3.60
CA PHE A 104 3.84 0.81 4.90
C PHE A 104 3.37 -0.40 5.72
N TYR A 105 2.82 -1.42 5.05
CA TYR A 105 2.38 -2.65 5.70
C TYR A 105 3.54 -3.39 6.38
N PHE A 106 4.71 -3.47 5.72
CA PHE A 106 5.90 -4.11 6.30
C PHE A 106 6.63 -3.21 7.28
N LEU A 107 6.63 -1.88 7.06
CA LEU A 107 7.15 -0.90 8.03
C LEU A 107 6.45 -1.02 9.38
N ASP A 108 5.11 -1.11 9.39
CA ASP A 108 4.33 -1.21 10.62
C ASP A 108 4.64 -2.46 11.46
N ARG A 109 5.16 -3.50 10.80
CA ARG A 109 5.56 -4.78 11.37
C ARG A 109 7.06 -4.87 11.65
N GLU A 110 7.80 -3.80 11.35
CA GLU A 110 9.24 -3.72 11.52
C GLU A 110 10.02 -4.83 10.79
N ASN A 111 9.49 -5.32 9.66
CA ASN A 111 10.15 -6.36 8.86
C ASN A 111 11.25 -5.74 7.99
N ARG A 112 12.44 -5.56 8.60
CA ARG A 112 13.60 -4.92 7.97
C ARG A 112 13.94 -5.50 6.60
N ASP A 113 14.10 -6.82 6.50
CA ASP A 113 14.53 -7.50 5.27
C ASP A 113 13.59 -7.24 4.09
N VAL A 114 12.26 -7.31 4.31
CA VAL A 114 11.30 -6.97 3.24
C VAL A 114 11.34 -5.48 2.93
N CYS A 115 11.37 -4.61 3.94
CA CYS A 115 11.40 -3.17 3.75
C CYS A 115 12.62 -2.70 2.93
N GLU A 116 13.81 -3.24 3.18
CA GLU A 116 15.02 -2.93 2.40
C GLU A 116 14.85 -3.28 0.92
N ARG A 117 14.30 -4.47 0.64
CA ARG A 117 14.00 -4.89 -0.72
C ARG A 117 12.98 -3.98 -1.40
N LEU A 118 11.91 -3.62 -0.70
CA LEU A 118 10.88 -2.72 -1.23
C LEU A 118 11.43 -1.33 -1.52
N LEU A 119 12.23 -0.77 -0.61
CA LEU A 119 12.84 0.55 -0.77
C LEU A 119 13.76 0.61 -2.00
N ALA A 120 14.56 -0.45 -2.24
CA ALA A 120 15.39 -0.56 -3.44
C ALA A 120 14.59 -0.59 -4.76
N HIS A 121 13.31 -0.96 -4.72
CA HIS A 121 12.40 -0.87 -5.87
C HIS A 121 11.75 0.51 -5.98
N ILE A 122 11.40 1.14 -4.85
CA ILE A 122 10.90 2.52 -4.80
C ILE A 122 11.94 3.48 -5.38
N GLU A 123 13.20 3.36 -4.98
CA GLU A 123 14.33 4.19 -5.46
C GLU A 123 14.49 4.22 -6.98
N LYS A 124 14.09 3.15 -7.68
CA LYS A 124 14.24 3.05 -9.14
C LYS A 124 13.17 3.79 -9.92
N SER A 125 12.08 4.24 -9.29
CA SER A 125 10.88 4.69 -10.01
C SER A 125 10.05 5.76 -9.31
N ALA A 126 10.25 5.98 -8.01
CA ALA A 126 9.55 7.01 -7.26
C ALA A 126 10.04 8.41 -7.65
N GLY A 127 9.18 9.42 -7.45
CA GLY A 127 9.59 10.81 -7.46
C GLY A 127 10.46 11.14 -6.24
N GLU A 128 11.27 12.20 -6.34
CA GLU A 128 12.21 12.60 -5.26
C GLU A 128 11.51 12.82 -3.91
N GLU A 129 10.37 13.54 -3.90
CA GLU A 129 9.61 13.81 -2.67
C GLU A 129 9.08 12.52 -2.01
N GLU A 130 8.53 11.60 -2.82
CA GLU A 130 8.03 10.31 -2.34
C GLU A 130 9.16 9.45 -1.77
N LEU A 131 10.29 9.39 -2.49
CA LEU A 131 11.45 8.62 -2.05
C LEU A 131 12.01 9.15 -0.72
N LEU A 132 12.16 10.48 -0.60
CA LEU A 132 12.63 11.10 0.64
C LEU A 132 11.69 10.78 1.81
N TYR A 133 10.39 10.78 1.56
CA TYR A 133 9.38 10.42 2.56
C TYR A 133 9.49 8.95 2.99
N ASP A 134 9.60 8.01 2.04
CA ASP A 134 9.72 6.59 2.33
C ASP A 134 11.03 6.25 3.07
N GLN A 135 12.14 6.88 2.68
CA GLN A 135 13.42 6.75 3.37
C GLN A 135 13.35 7.28 4.80
N MET A 136 12.70 8.43 5.02
CA MET A 136 12.46 8.97 6.36
C MET A 136 11.65 7.99 7.22
N LEU A 137 10.57 7.42 6.68
CA LEU A 137 9.78 6.40 7.41
C LEU A 137 10.62 5.18 7.77
N PHE A 138 11.46 4.69 6.84
CA PHE A 138 12.36 3.58 7.09
C PHE A 138 13.35 3.89 8.23
N ARG A 139 14.01 5.05 8.19
CA ARG A 139 14.94 5.50 9.24
C ARG A 139 14.29 5.52 10.61
N ILE A 140 13.08 6.08 10.70
CA ILE A 140 12.36 6.22 11.98
C ILE A 140 11.84 4.88 12.49
N MET A 141 11.18 4.10 11.63
CA MET A 141 10.43 2.91 12.05
C MET A 141 11.31 1.65 12.13
N ILE A 142 12.31 1.52 11.25
CA ILE A 142 13.19 0.34 11.16
C ILE A 142 14.55 0.61 11.79
N GLU A 143 15.21 1.72 11.43
CA GLU A 143 16.56 2.02 11.91
C GLU A 143 16.59 2.68 13.29
N LYS A 144 15.42 3.12 13.78
CA LYS A 144 15.25 3.82 15.07
C LYS A 144 16.13 5.08 15.18
N LYS A 145 16.26 5.80 14.05
CA LYS A 145 16.98 7.07 13.97
C LYS A 145 16.06 8.27 14.27
N SER A 146 16.67 9.38 14.66
CA SER A 146 15.99 10.62 15.07
C SER A 146 16.50 11.85 14.31
N GLU A 147 17.07 11.68 13.12
CA GLU A 147 17.68 12.75 12.32
C GLU A 147 16.64 13.59 11.55
N ASP A 148 15.40 13.12 11.48
CA ASP A 148 14.33 13.69 10.67
C ASP A 148 13.37 14.59 11.46
N ILE A 149 13.69 14.95 12.70
CA ILE A 149 12.79 15.73 13.58
C ILE A 149 12.40 17.05 12.93
N ALA A 150 13.37 17.86 12.50
CA ALA A 150 13.09 19.19 11.92
C ALA A 150 12.23 19.12 10.65
N GLY A 151 12.55 18.16 9.76
CA GLY A 151 11.75 17.93 8.55
C GLY A 151 10.33 17.47 8.88
N MET A 152 10.18 16.59 9.86
CA MET A 152 8.87 16.09 10.30
C MET A 152 8.04 17.17 11.01
N GLU A 153 8.66 18.08 11.77
CA GLU A 153 7.98 19.23 12.36
C GLU A 153 7.47 20.21 11.29
N ALA A 154 8.27 20.48 10.25
CA ALA A 154 7.85 21.30 9.12
C ALA A 154 6.68 20.66 8.33
N LEU A 155 6.73 19.34 8.13
CA LEU A 155 5.63 18.58 7.51
C LEU A 155 4.36 18.65 8.37
N LEU A 156 4.49 18.51 9.69
CA LEU A 156 3.38 18.62 10.63
C LEU A 156 2.74 20.01 10.58
N GLU A 157 3.54 21.07 10.63
CA GLU A 157 3.06 22.46 10.56
C GLU A 157 2.32 22.72 9.25
N LYS A 158 2.91 22.32 8.11
CA LYS A 158 2.26 22.42 6.79
C LYS A 158 0.91 21.69 6.79
N LYS A 159 0.85 20.52 7.43
CA LYS A 159 -0.37 19.71 7.48
C LYS A 159 -1.45 20.29 8.37
N GLU A 160 -1.08 20.88 9.50
CA GLU A 160 -1.99 21.58 10.42
C GLU A 160 -2.53 22.88 9.80
N ALA A 161 -1.75 23.56 8.96
CA ALA A 161 -2.15 24.78 8.25
C ALA A 161 -3.03 24.52 7.00
N GLU A 162 -3.08 23.28 6.51
CA GLU A 162 -3.80 22.92 5.29
C GLU A 162 -5.32 23.11 5.45
N LYS A 163 -5.90 23.99 4.62
CA LYS A 163 -7.34 24.22 4.58
C LYS A 163 -8.02 23.10 3.78
N ILE A 164 -8.80 22.28 4.47
CA ILE A 164 -9.50 21.15 3.88
C ILE A 164 -11.02 21.24 4.04
N LYS A 165 -11.74 20.46 3.24
CA LYS A 165 -13.19 20.35 3.31
C LYS A 165 -13.62 19.59 4.56
N LYS A 166 -14.87 19.79 5.00
CA LYS A 166 -15.40 19.23 6.27
C LYS A 166 -15.36 17.69 6.29
N ASP A 167 -15.63 17.06 5.16
CA ASP A 167 -15.62 15.61 4.95
C ASP A 167 -14.21 15.00 5.02
N GLN A 168 -13.16 15.79 4.84
CA GLN A 168 -11.75 15.34 4.90
C GLN A 168 -11.12 15.53 6.29
N LYS A 169 -11.84 16.15 7.24
CA LYS A 169 -11.28 16.52 8.56
C LYS A 169 -10.78 15.32 9.35
N GLN A 170 -11.49 14.20 9.27
CA GLN A 170 -11.09 12.99 9.97
C GLN A 170 -9.78 12.44 9.41
N ASP A 171 -9.62 12.43 8.08
CA ASP A 171 -8.42 11.91 7.43
C ASP A 171 -7.21 12.78 7.74
N GLN A 172 -7.35 14.11 7.67
CA GLN A 172 -6.29 15.03 8.08
C GLN A 172 -5.92 14.84 9.55
N GLN A 173 -6.90 14.66 10.44
CA GLN A 173 -6.63 14.41 11.85
C GLN A 173 -5.80 13.14 12.06
N VAL A 174 -6.13 12.06 11.35
CA VAL A 174 -5.35 10.81 11.42
C VAL A 174 -3.93 11.05 10.89
N GLN A 175 -3.77 11.74 9.76
CA GLN A 175 -2.46 12.06 9.19
C GLN A 175 -1.59 12.88 10.15
N ILE A 176 -2.14 13.93 10.75
CA ILE A 176 -1.50 14.72 11.81
C ILE A 176 -1.10 13.82 12.98
N GLY A 177 -1.99 12.94 13.41
CA GLY A 177 -1.73 11.99 14.48
C GLY A 177 -0.55 11.06 14.20
N ILE A 178 -0.41 10.58 12.95
CA ILE A 178 0.73 9.75 12.54
C ILE A 178 2.04 10.54 12.58
N LEU A 179 2.06 11.78 12.07
CA LEU A 179 3.26 12.63 12.14
C LEU A 179 3.69 12.89 13.60
N GLN A 180 2.73 13.17 14.46
CA GLN A 180 2.97 13.32 15.91
C GLN A 180 3.48 12.02 16.56
N TYR A 181 2.97 10.86 16.14
CA TYR A 181 3.47 9.56 16.60
C TYR A 181 4.94 9.34 16.18
N LEU A 182 5.28 9.63 14.92
CA LEU A 182 6.65 9.51 14.41
C LEU A 182 7.62 10.47 15.12
N LEU A 183 7.21 11.71 15.39
CA LEU A 183 8.00 12.63 16.23
C LEU A 183 8.20 12.06 17.64
N GLY A 184 7.14 11.52 18.25
CA GLY A 184 7.22 10.86 19.54
C GLY A 184 8.24 9.70 19.56
N LEU A 185 8.27 8.88 18.50
CA LEU A 185 9.28 7.83 18.34
C LEU A 185 10.70 8.41 18.31
N GLN A 186 10.94 9.41 17.46
CA GLN A 186 12.27 10.02 17.32
C GLN A 186 12.77 10.61 18.64
N TYR A 187 11.94 11.35 19.37
CA TYR A 187 12.31 11.87 20.68
C TYR A 187 12.51 10.78 21.74
N SER A 188 11.81 9.65 21.62
CA SER A 188 12.05 8.48 22.48
C SER A 188 13.46 7.92 22.26
N TYR A 189 13.94 7.87 21.02
CA TYR A 189 15.29 7.38 20.69
C TYR A 189 16.37 8.31 21.25
N GLN A 190 16.10 9.62 21.31
CA GLN A 190 16.95 10.62 21.97
C GLN A 190 16.85 10.62 23.49
N LYS A 191 15.98 9.80 24.09
CA LYS A 191 15.63 9.83 25.53
C LYS A 191 15.11 11.19 25.99
N ASN A 192 14.57 12.01 25.09
CA ASN A 192 13.97 13.30 25.40
C ASN A 192 12.52 13.09 25.85
N ARG A 193 12.34 12.73 27.12
CA ARG A 193 11.04 12.36 27.69
C ARG A 193 9.99 13.46 27.54
N ARG A 194 10.37 14.73 27.75
CA ARG A 194 9.45 15.87 27.67
C ARG A 194 8.84 16.02 26.28
N GLN A 195 9.67 16.01 25.24
CA GLN A 195 9.19 16.16 23.86
C GLN A 195 8.47 14.90 23.37
N MET A 196 8.97 13.72 23.76
CA MET A 196 8.29 12.47 23.48
C MET A 196 6.85 12.47 24.04
N GLU A 197 6.67 12.78 25.33
CA GLU A 197 5.34 12.81 25.95
C GLU A 197 4.44 13.89 25.34
N LEU A 198 4.99 15.06 24.98
CA LEU A 198 4.24 16.12 24.30
C LEU A 198 3.61 15.61 22.99
N TYR A 199 4.43 15.04 22.10
CA TYR A 199 3.97 14.59 20.79
C TYR A 199 3.10 13.33 20.89
N LEU A 200 3.46 12.37 21.74
CA LEU A 200 2.65 11.15 21.93
C LEU A 200 1.29 11.45 22.55
N ASN A 201 1.16 12.44 23.45
CA ASN A 201 -0.15 12.82 23.99
C ASN A 201 -1.05 13.47 22.93
N LYS A 202 -0.50 14.32 22.05
CA LYS A 202 -1.25 14.85 20.90
C LYS A 202 -1.67 13.73 19.95
N ALA A 203 -0.73 12.83 19.62
CA ALA A 203 -0.98 11.66 18.76
C ALA A 203 -2.10 10.78 19.34
N ARG A 204 -2.11 10.54 20.66
CA ARG A 204 -3.15 9.75 21.35
C ARG A 204 -4.56 10.31 21.15
N VAL A 205 -4.71 11.62 21.08
CA VAL A 205 -6.01 12.26 20.84
C VAL A 205 -6.41 12.09 19.38
N ASN A 206 -5.50 12.42 18.46
CA ASN A 206 -5.77 12.41 17.02
C ASN A 206 -5.93 11.00 16.41
N LEU A 207 -5.32 10.00 17.03
CA LEU A 207 -5.35 8.61 16.57
C LEU A 207 -6.42 7.77 17.26
N LYS A 208 -7.31 8.37 18.06
CA LYS A 208 -8.36 7.63 18.78
C LYS A 208 -9.21 6.82 17.80
N GLY A 209 -9.37 5.52 18.10
CA GLY A 209 -10.12 4.59 17.24
C GLY A 209 -9.29 3.95 16.12
N THR A 210 -8.03 4.37 15.93
CA THR A 210 -7.10 3.73 14.98
C THR A 210 -6.25 2.66 15.69
N PRO A 211 -5.64 1.72 14.94
CA PRO A 211 -4.67 0.76 15.49
C PRO A 211 -3.48 1.43 16.19
N TYR A 212 -3.06 2.62 15.73
CA TYR A 212 -1.93 3.35 16.32
C TYR A 212 -2.23 3.92 17.70
N HIS A 213 -3.50 4.11 18.08
CA HIS A 213 -3.86 4.52 19.44
C HIS A 213 -3.28 3.59 20.51
N LYS A 214 -3.30 2.29 20.23
CA LYS A 214 -2.76 1.27 21.14
C LYS A 214 -1.23 1.36 21.21
N LYS A 215 -0.56 1.55 20.07
CA LYS A 215 0.90 1.71 19.99
C LYS A 215 1.36 2.93 20.78
N VAL A 216 0.68 4.07 20.62
CA VAL A 216 0.96 5.30 21.39
C VAL A 216 0.84 5.07 22.89
N LYS A 217 -0.26 4.44 23.35
CA LYS A 217 -0.44 4.13 24.78
C LYS A 217 0.67 3.22 25.33
N GLN A 218 1.08 2.21 24.57
CA GLN A 218 2.15 1.31 24.98
C GLN A 218 3.49 2.04 25.17
N LEU A 219 3.81 3.01 24.30
CA LEU A 219 5.01 3.83 24.44
C LEU A 219 4.93 4.75 25.67
N LEU A 220 3.81 5.44 25.86
CA LEU A 220 3.59 6.32 27.02
C LEU A 220 3.69 5.56 28.36
N ASN A 221 3.25 4.31 28.42
CA ASN A 221 3.33 3.49 29.63
C ASN A 221 4.76 3.00 29.94
N LYS A 222 5.67 3.03 28.96
CA LYS A 222 7.08 2.65 29.11
C LYS A 222 8.00 3.85 29.37
N ALA A 223 7.46 5.06 29.30
CA ALA A 223 8.16 6.34 29.47
C ALA A 223 8.52 6.62 30.92
#